data_AF-A0A9P6FR19-F1
#
_entry.id   AF-A0A9P6FR19-F1
#
_cell.length_a   1.000
_cell.length_b   1.000
_cell.length_c   1.000
_cell.angle_alpha   90.00
_cell.angle_beta   90.00
_cell.angle_gamma   90.00
#
_symmetry.space_group_name_H-M   'P 1'
#
loop_
_entity.id
_entity.type
_entity.pdbx_description
1 polymer ?
#
loop_
_entity_poly.entity_id
_entity_poly.type
_entity_poly.pdbx_seq_one_letter_code
_entity_poly.pdbx_strand_id
1 'polypeptide(L)'
;MLRQITRTRLSYTQLRCLSTAPNPSVNRSVDEPSSNYRRGKEGYAPGMPHPPGSSASPMPPPAPRSAASLPEMSKKHGRKANGSSSQKFEYKMTQLRHQYQKEHLKSQDAERAEMQKQRKGALRRLQGRQAADREENERRLAFEKLMQPKEGMAALSGPQRQAQVQEFVRARKVQREENYRQVEEAKSQERLDAMVRLYHEAESFVTMENLDAKIHEFYETGLTLQSRVYIPGVSDLVADVMENGGQVSYSELLKREQELKDALEGTVSGGKVGAETAKASVDAGANTPSA
;
A
#
# COMPACT_ATOMS: atom_id res chain seq x y z
N MET A 1 -16.90 -1.46 34.76
CA MET A 1 -16.03 -2.67 34.82
C MET A 1 -14.59 -2.22 35.03
N LEU A 2 -14.09 -2.29 36.28
CA LEU A 2 -12.71 -1.90 36.62
C LEU A 2 -11.72 -3.01 36.21
N ARG A 3 -10.74 -2.67 35.37
CA ARG A 3 -9.65 -3.57 35.01
C ARG A 3 -8.56 -3.51 36.09
N GLN A 4 -8.38 -4.61 36.80
CA GLN A 4 -7.29 -4.79 37.76
C GLN A 4 -5.95 -4.94 37.00
N ILE A 5 -5.00 -4.08 37.31
CA ILE A 5 -3.62 -4.13 36.79
C ILE A 5 -2.83 -5.07 37.69
N THR A 6 -2.52 -6.27 37.20
CA THR A 6 -1.63 -7.21 37.89
C THR A 6 -0.18 -6.81 37.65
N ARG A 7 0.48 -6.31 38.70
CA ARG A 7 1.93 -6.05 38.71
C ARG A 7 2.69 -7.37 38.81
N THR A 8 3.39 -7.74 37.74
CA THR A 8 4.35 -8.85 37.74
C THR A 8 5.58 -8.48 38.57
N ARG A 9 5.87 -9.28 39.61
CA ARG A 9 7.08 -9.16 40.44
C ARG A 9 8.31 -9.56 39.63
N LEU A 10 9.28 -8.64 39.52
CA LEU A 10 10.62 -8.91 39.02
C LEU A 10 11.37 -9.79 40.03
N SER A 11 11.72 -11.01 39.63
CA SER A 11 12.58 -11.92 40.38
C SER A 11 14.02 -11.43 40.32
N TYR A 12 14.61 -11.20 41.49
CA TYR A 12 15.99 -10.76 41.69
C TYR A 12 16.95 -11.92 41.40
N THR A 13 17.52 -11.99 40.19
CA THR A 13 18.62 -12.91 39.89
C THR A 13 19.88 -12.44 40.61
N GLN A 14 20.34 -13.23 41.59
CA GLN A 14 21.61 -13.00 42.27
C GLN A 14 22.77 -13.14 41.28
N LEU A 15 23.47 -12.02 41.05
CA LEU A 15 24.72 -11.98 40.30
C LEU A 15 25.82 -12.67 41.12
N ARG A 16 26.24 -13.86 40.68
CA ARG A 16 27.48 -14.50 41.13
C ARG A 16 28.66 -13.72 40.54
N CYS A 17 29.30 -12.90 41.36
CA CYS A 17 30.56 -12.25 41.03
C CYS A 17 31.69 -13.30 41.13
N LEU A 18 32.04 -13.93 40.00
CA LEU A 18 33.26 -14.73 39.91
C LEU A 18 34.45 -13.78 39.80
N SER A 19 35.16 -13.61 40.92
CA SER A 19 36.49 -13.02 41.01
C SER A 19 37.42 -13.77 40.07
N THR A 20 37.78 -13.14 38.95
CA THR A 20 38.73 -13.68 37.98
C THR A 20 40.04 -12.93 38.16
N ALA A 21 41.14 -13.67 38.35
CA ALA A 21 42.47 -13.16 38.56
C ALA A 21 42.92 -12.17 37.44
N PRO A 22 43.79 -11.19 37.76
CA PRO A 22 44.26 -10.22 36.78
C PRO A 22 45.20 -10.90 35.79
N ASN A 23 44.76 -11.03 34.53
CA ASN A 23 45.66 -11.32 33.41
C ASN A 23 46.49 -10.06 33.09
N PRO A 24 47.83 -10.09 33.24
CA PRO A 24 48.67 -9.02 32.73
C PRO A 24 48.90 -9.25 31.22
N SER A 25 48.97 -8.16 30.46
CA SER A 25 49.29 -8.08 29.01
C SER A 25 48.14 -8.28 28.01
N VAL A 26 47.24 -7.30 27.95
CA VAL A 26 46.72 -6.87 26.64
C VAL A 26 46.90 -5.35 26.58
N ASN A 27 47.99 -4.91 25.94
CA ASN A 27 48.15 -3.54 25.48
C ASN A 27 47.03 -3.27 24.46
N ARG A 28 45.88 -2.80 24.95
CA ARG A 28 44.73 -2.40 24.13
C ARG A 28 45.09 -1.07 23.48
N SER A 29 45.26 -1.09 22.16
CA SER A 29 45.35 0.12 21.33
C SER A 29 44.15 1.03 21.62
N VAL A 30 44.44 2.28 21.98
CA VAL A 30 43.49 3.26 22.53
C VAL A 30 42.71 3.98 21.42
N ASP A 31 43.03 3.75 20.14
CA ASP A 31 42.77 4.77 19.12
C ASP A 31 41.69 4.46 18.08
N GLU A 32 41.06 3.28 18.10
CA GLU A 32 39.97 3.00 17.16
C GLU A 32 38.59 3.21 17.80
N PRO A 33 37.80 4.22 17.37
CA PRO A 33 36.44 4.39 17.84
C PRO A 33 35.61 3.16 17.45
N SER A 34 34.70 2.74 18.34
CA SER A 34 33.80 1.62 18.02
C SER A 34 33.08 1.93 16.70
N SER A 35 33.01 0.95 15.80
CA SER A 35 32.42 1.11 14.45
C SER A 35 30.97 1.61 14.45
N ASN A 36 30.28 1.48 15.59
CA ASN A 36 28.89 1.90 15.80
C ASN A 36 28.76 3.16 16.68
N TYR A 37 29.83 3.91 16.93
CA TYR A 37 29.76 5.10 17.77
C TYR A 37 28.88 6.19 17.14
N ARG A 38 27.84 6.59 17.88
CA ARG A 38 27.01 7.76 17.60
C ARG A 38 27.01 8.65 18.83
N ARG A 39 27.61 9.84 18.71
CA ARG A 39 27.71 10.82 19.81
C ARG A 39 26.36 11.04 20.47
N GLY A 40 26.27 10.70 21.76
CA GLY A 40 25.06 10.86 22.58
C GLY A 40 23.93 9.85 22.32
N LYS A 41 24.15 8.80 21.52
CA LYS A 41 23.14 7.76 21.25
C LYS A 41 23.64 6.36 21.57
N GLU A 42 24.74 5.93 20.96
CA GLU A 42 25.19 4.54 20.97
C GLU A 42 26.72 4.45 20.97
N GLY A 43 27.27 3.41 21.61
CA GLY A 43 28.71 3.12 21.64
C GLY A 43 29.51 3.88 22.70
N TYR A 44 30.73 3.42 22.96
CA TYR A 44 31.69 4.11 23.83
C TYR A 44 32.33 5.29 23.09
N ALA A 45 32.50 6.41 23.79
CA ALA A 45 33.16 7.58 23.23
C ALA A 45 34.61 7.24 22.81
N PRO A 46 35.14 7.89 21.75
CA PRO A 46 36.53 7.75 21.38
C PRO A 46 37.44 8.03 22.59
N GLY A 47 38.41 7.15 22.85
CA GLY A 47 39.33 7.26 24.00
C GLY A 47 38.78 6.76 25.35
N MET A 48 37.50 6.39 25.45
CA MET A 48 36.95 5.76 26.64
C MET A 48 36.97 4.23 26.48
N PRO A 49 37.77 3.49 27.26
CA PRO A 49 37.78 2.04 27.16
C PRO A 49 36.43 1.48 27.62
N HIS A 50 35.88 0.55 26.84
CA HIS A 50 34.77 -0.28 27.30
C HIS A 50 35.15 -1.05 28.58
N PRO A 51 34.19 -1.28 29.51
CA PRO A 51 34.45 -2.00 30.75
C PRO A 51 34.98 -3.42 30.47
N PRO A 52 35.86 -3.94 31.32
CA PRO A 52 36.41 -5.29 31.14
C PRO A 52 35.27 -6.32 31.10
N GLY A 53 35.33 -7.23 30.12
CA GLY A 53 34.29 -8.25 29.89
C GLY A 53 33.10 -7.81 29.02
N SER A 54 33.01 -6.54 28.64
CA SER A 54 32.03 -6.07 27.64
C SER A 54 32.64 -6.05 26.23
N SER A 55 31.81 -6.03 25.18
CA SER A 55 32.23 -5.75 23.81
C SER A 55 32.07 -4.27 23.48
N ALA A 56 33.02 -3.69 22.73
CA ALA A 56 32.99 -2.26 22.38
C ALA A 56 31.80 -1.90 21.46
N SER A 57 31.32 -2.85 20.67
CA SER A 57 30.10 -2.73 19.87
C SER A 57 28.98 -3.60 20.46
N PRO A 58 27.72 -3.12 20.44
CA PRO A 58 26.59 -3.98 20.75
C PRO A 58 26.55 -5.12 19.73
N MET A 59 26.31 -6.34 20.20
CA MET A 59 26.12 -7.47 19.30
C MET A 59 24.92 -7.17 18.38
N PRO A 60 25.02 -7.43 17.07
CA PRO A 60 23.88 -7.25 16.19
C PRO A 60 22.72 -8.12 16.70
N PRO A 61 21.47 -7.63 16.61
CA PRO A 61 20.32 -8.44 17.00
C PRO A 61 20.33 -9.74 16.18
N PRO A 62 20.01 -10.89 16.80
CA PRO A 62 20.00 -12.16 16.08
C PRO A 62 19.04 -12.08 14.90
N ALA A 63 19.43 -12.67 13.77
CA ALA A 63 18.56 -12.72 12.61
C ALA A 63 17.21 -13.37 12.98
N PRO A 64 16.08 -12.81 12.53
CA PRO A 64 14.78 -13.40 12.81
C PRO A 64 14.72 -14.83 12.28
N ARG A 65 14.17 -15.75 13.09
CA ARG A 65 13.91 -17.11 12.63
C ARG A 65 12.83 -17.09 11.56
N SER A 66 13.08 -17.74 10.45
CA SER A 66 12.12 -17.91 9.35
C SER A 66 11.55 -19.32 9.35
N ALA A 67 10.39 -19.51 8.74
CA ALA A 67 9.78 -20.84 8.59
C ALA A 67 10.70 -21.83 7.85
N ALA A 68 11.57 -21.35 6.96
CA ALA A 68 12.56 -22.16 6.23
C ALA A 68 13.75 -22.60 7.08
N SER A 69 14.04 -21.88 8.17
CA SER A 69 15.13 -22.23 9.11
C SER A 69 14.75 -23.34 10.09
N LEU A 70 13.47 -23.73 10.15
CA LEU A 70 13.04 -24.84 10.99
C LEU A 70 13.55 -26.15 10.41
N PRO A 71 14.22 -27.00 11.22
CA PRO A 71 14.58 -28.33 10.77
C PRO A 71 13.31 -29.12 10.42
N GLU A 72 13.40 -29.92 9.36
CA GLU A 72 12.33 -30.87 9.04
C GLU A 72 12.17 -31.87 10.18
N MET A 73 10.93 -32.32 10.41
CA MET A 73 10.66 -33.38 11.36
C MET A 73 11.53 -34.60 11.04
N SER A 74 12.34 -35.03 12.00
CA SER A 74 13.27 -36.14 11.81
C SER A 74 12.54 -37.38 11.30
N LYS A 75 13.01 -37.94 10.17
CA LYS A 75 12.50 -39.20 9.59
C LYS A 75 12.57 -40.37 10.58
N LYS A 76 13.43 -40.27 11.61
CA LYS A 76 13.50 -41.26 12.71
C LYS A 76 12.21 -41.35 13.52
N HIS A 77 11.42 -40.28 13.57
CA HIS A 77 10.14 -40.27 14.28
C HIS A 77 9.01 -40.93 13.47
N GLY A 78 9.12 -40.97 12.14
CA GLY A 78 8.15 -41.64 11.25
C GLY A 78 8.17 -43.18 11.34
N ARG A 79 9.25 -43.79 11.86
CA ARG A 79 9.38 -45.25 11.98
C ARG A 79 8.56 -45.86 13.13
N LYS A 80 7.87 -45.05 13.95
CA LYS A 80 7.07 -45.54 15.10
C LYS A 80 5.63 -45.92 14.74
N ALA A 81 5.32 -46.20 13.47
CA ALA A 81 3.98 -46.68 13.08
C ALA A 81 3.54 -47.96 13.83
N ASN A 82 4.52 -48.81 14.21
CA ASN A 82 4.32 -50.02 15.02
C ASN A 82 4.62 -49.82 16.52
N GLY A 83 4.77 -48.57 16.98
CA GLY A 83 5.07 -48.27 18.39
C GLY A 83 3.87 -48.45 19.32
N SER A 84 4.15 -48.48 20.64
CA SER A 84 3.13 -48.44 21.69
C SER A 84 2.19 -47.23 21.53
N SER A 85 0.95 -47.34 22.01
CA SER A 85 -0.05 -46.25 21.97
C SER A 85 0.53 -44.90 22.48
N SER A 86 1.33 -44.94 23.54
CA SER A 86 2.01 -43.76 24.09
C SER A 86 2.97 -43.11 23.08
N GLN A 87 3.76 -43.91 22.36
CA GLN A 87 4.70 -43.40 21.36
C GLN A 87 3.99 -42.79 20.14
N LYS A 88 2.83 -43.34 19.76
CA LYS A 88 1.98 -42.77 18.70
C LYS A 88 1.42 -41.42 19.14
N PHE A 89 1.02 -41.29 20.40
CA PHE A 89 0.56 -40.02 20.97
C PHE A 89 1.67 -38.97 21.01
N GLU A 90 2.86 -39.32 21.51
CA GLU A 90 4.03 -38.42 21.49
C GLU A 90 4.35 -37.92 20.08
N TYR A 91 4.35 -38.83 19.09
CA TYR A 91 4.58 -38.47 17.69
C TYR A 91 3.54 -37.47 17.17
N LYS A 92 2.25 -37.73 17.42
CA LYS A 92 1.16 -36.80 17.06
C LYS A 92 1.35 -35.44 17.73
N MET A 93 1.74 -35.40 19.01
CA MET A 93 1.99 -34.16 19.73
C MET A 93 3.22 -33.40 19.18
N THR A 94 4.29 -34.09 18.81
CA THR A 94 5.47 -33.45 18.17
C THR A 94 5.11 -32.89 16.80
N GLN A 95 4.34 -33.63 16.00
CA GLN A 95 3.85 -33.16 14.70
C GLN A 95 2.98 -31.91 14.85
N LEU A 96 2.07 -31.92 15.82
CA LEU A 96 1.21 -30.78 16.13
C LEU A 96 2.04 -29.56 16.55
N ARG A 97 3.03 -29.73 17.44
CA ARG A 97 3.95 -28.64 17.85
C ARG A 97 4.74 -28.08 16.67
N HIS A 98 5.24 -28.94 15.79
CA HIS A 98 5.99 -28.52 14.60
C HIS A 98 5.11 -27.73 13.63
N GLN A 99 3.87 -28.18 13.41
CA GLN A 99 2.88 -27.48 12.60
C GLN A 99 2.58 -26.08 13.16
N TYR A 100 2.21 -25.98 14.44
CA TYR A 100 1.95 -24.68 15.08
C TYR A 100 3.17 -23.75 15.03
N GLN A 101 4.38 -24.30 15.25
CA GLN A 101 5.60 -23.51 15.18
C GLN A 101 5.84 -22.96 13.76
N LYS A 102 5.59 -23.77 12.73
CA LYS A 102 5.73 -23.38 11.32
C LYS A 102 4.71 -22.32 10.94
N GLU A 103 3.44 -22.50 11.33
CA GLU A 103 2.36 -21.53 11.09
C GLU A 103 2.64 -20.20 11.80
N HIS A 104 3.07 -20.24 13.06
CA HIS A 104 3.43 -19.05 13.82
C HIS A 104 4.59 -18.27 13.16
N LEU A 105 5.65 -18.95 12.70
CA LEU A 105 6.74 -18.27 12.00
C LEU A 105 6.30 -17.70 10.65
N LYS A 106 5.45 -18.41 9.89
CA LYS A 106 4.86 -17.89 8.64
C LYS A 106 4.04 -16.62 8.90
N SER A 107 3.21 -16.61 9.94
CA SER A 107 2.43 -15.43 10.35
C SER A 107 3.34 -14.25 10.68
N GLN A 108 4.38 -14.47 11.48
CA GLN A 108 5.35 -13.41 11.81
C GLN A 108 6.08 -12.88 10.57
N ASP A 109 6.46 -13.75 9.65
CA ASP A 109 7.13 -13.34 8.41
C ASP A 109 6.19 -12.53 7.51
N ALA A 110 4.90 -12.89 7.44
CA ALA A 110 3.87 -12.13 6.73
C ALA A 110 3.65 -10.74 7.35
N GLU A 111 3.48 -10.66 8.67
CA GLU A 111 3.32 -9.39 9.41
C GLU A 111 4.54 -8.46 9.19
N ARG A 112 5.76 -9.01 9.26
CA ARG A 112 6.99 -8.25 8.98
C ARG A 112 7.02 -7.74 7.55
N ALA A 113 6.64 -8.56 6.57
CA ALA A 113 6.60 -8.17 5.16
C ALA A 113 5.57 -7.05 4.92
N GLU A 114 4.40 -7.14 5.54
CA GLU A 114 3.37 -6.10 5.46
C GLU A 114 3.85 -4.79 6.09
N MET A 115 4.43 -4.84 7.29
CA MET A 115 4.98 -3.66 7.95
C MET A 115 6.09 -3.01 7.11
N GLN A 116 6.93 -3.80 6.44
CA GLN A 116 7.94 -3.26 5.52
C GLN A 116 7.30 -2.60 4.29
N LYS A 117 6.25 -3.20 3.72
CA LYS A 117 5.50 -2.62 2.59
C LYS A 117 4.85 -1.28 3.00
N GLN A 118 4.24 -1.22 4.18
CA GLN A 118 3.66 0.00 4.73
C GLN A 118 4.73 1.08 4.97
N ARG A 119 5.88 0.73 5.58
CA ARG A 119 7.01 1.65 5.78
C ARG A 119 7.56 2.21 4.45
N LYS A 120 7.75 1.36 3.45
CA LYS A 120 8.19 1.79 2.10
C LYS A 120 7.15 2.71 1.45
N GLY A 121 5.86 2.39 1.56
CA GLY A 121 4.77 3.23 1.07
C GLY A 121 4.73 4.60 1.75
N ALA A 122 4.89 4.65 3.08
CA ALA A 122 4.96 5.88 3.85
C ALA A 122 6.18 6.74 3.45
N LEU A 123 7.35 6.11 3.27
CA LEU A 123 8.56 6.80 2.83
C LEU A 123 8.39 7.41 1.43
N ARG A 124 7.80 6.68 0.48
CA ARG A 124 7.52 7.18 -0.87
C ARG A 124 6.57 8.38 -0.85
N ARG A 125 5.54 8.35 -0.01
CA ARG A 125 4.60 9.49 0.19
C ARG A 125 5.32 10.70 0.77
N LEU A 126 6.20 10.49 1.75
CA LEU A 126 6.99 11.57 2.37
C LEU A 126 7.94 12.21 1.34
N GLN A 127 8.64 11.40 0.55
CA GLN A 127 9.50 11.90 -0.53
C GLN A 127 8.71 12.67 -1.60
N GLY A 128 7.53 12.17 -1.97
CA GLY A 128 6.64 12.88 -2.90
C GLY A 128 6.21 14.25 -2.39
N ARG A 129 5.86 14.36 -1.09
CA ARG A 129 5.56 15.66 -0.47
C ARG A 129 6.76 16.60 -0.48
N GLN A 130 7.93 16.11 -0.07
CA GLN A 130 9.15 16.92 -0.10
C GLN A 130 9.52 17.41 -1.50
N ALA A 131 9.28 16.60 -2.55
CA ALA A 131 9.50 17.01 -3.93
C ALA A 131 8.52 18.11 -4.36
N ALA A 132 7.22 17.96 -4.03
CA ALA A 132 6.22 18.99 -4.31
C ALA A 132 6.51 20.31 -3.57
N ASP A 133 6.89 20.23 -2.29
CA ASP A 133 7.26 21.40 -1.49
C ASP A 133 8.50 22.11 -2.05
N ARG A 134 9.48 21.35 -2.58
CA ARG A 134 10.65 21.92 -3.26
C ARG A 134 10.26 22.63 -4.54
N GLU A 135 9.41 22.00 -5.37
CA GLU A 135 8.95 22.61 -6.62
C GLU A 135 8.15 23.89 -6.35
N GLU A 136 7.28 23.91 -5.33
CA GLU A 136 6.56 25.12 -4.92
C GLU A 136 7.51 26.21 -4.43
N ASN A 137 8.51 25.86 -3.62
CA ASN A 137 9.53 26.80 -3.18
C ASN A 137 10.37 27.34 -4.34
N GLU A 138 10.76 26.50 -5.31
CA GLU A 138 11.45 26.94 -6.51
C GLU A 138 10.60 27.88 -7.36
N ARG A 139 9.29 27.62 -7.50
CA ARG A 139 8.34 28.53 -8.17
C ARG A 139 8.22 29.85 -7.44
N ARG A 140 8.15 29.84 -6.10
CA ARG A 140 8.15 31.05 -5.28
C ARG A 140 9.44 31.85 -5.43
N LEU A 141 10.59 31.20 -5.33
CA LEU A 141 11.90 31.84 -5.50
C LEU A 141 12.09 32.37 -6.93
N ALA A 142 11.61 31.67 -7.95
CA ALA A 142 11.64 32.14 -9.33
C ALA A 142 10.78 33.40 -9.50
N PHE A 143 9.58 33.42 -8.91
CA PHE A 143 8.73 34.60 -8.87
C PHE A 143 9.38 35.75 -8.10
N GLU A 144 9.97 35.47 -6.93
CA GLU A 144 10.67 36.46 -6.12
C GLU A 144 11.89 37.02 -6.85
N LYS A 145 12.68 36.19 -7.53
CA LYS A 145 13.82 36.60 -8.36
C LYS A 145 13.40 37.44 -9.56
N LEU A 146 12.21 37.23 -10.11
CA LEU A 146 11.62 38.11 -11.12
C LEU A 146 11.20 39.46 -10.54
N MET A 147 10.83 39.47 -9.26
CA MET A 147 10.37 40.67 -8.54
C MET A 147 11.50 41.46 -7.88
N GLN A 148 12.64 40.84 -7.59
CA GLN A 148 13.81 41.50 -7.03
C GLN A 148 14.52 42.32 -8.13
N PRO A 149 14.79 43.62 -7.90
CA PRO A 149 15.61 44.41 -8.81
C PRO A 149 17.01 43.80 -8.83
N LYS A 150 17.51 43.42 -10.02
CA LYS A 150 18.90 42.97 -10.17
C LYS A 150 19.82 44.08 -9.67
N GLU A 151 20.64 43.81 -8.66
CA GLU A 151 21.62 44.76 -8.13
C GLU A 151 22.46 45.36 -9.29
N GLY A 152 22.40 46.68 -9.46
CA GLY A 152 23.08 47.43 -10.53
C GLY A 152 22.22 47.84 -11.72
N MET A 153 21.03 47.26 -11.91
CA MET A 153 19.99 47.83 -12.78
C MET A 153 19.12 48.70 -11.89
N ALA A 154 19.07 50.01 -12.15
CA ALA A 154 18.10 50.90 -11.53
C ALA A 154 16.77 50.16 -11.44
N ALA A 155 16.26 49.98 -10.21
CA ALA A 155 15.04 49.22 -9.96
C ALA A 155 14.07 49.57 -11.09
N LEU A 156 13.58 48.56 -11.81
CA LEU A 156 12.53 48.73 -12.83
C LEU A 156 11.23 49.19 -12.11
N SER A 157 11.28 50.33 -11.45
CA SER A 157 10.20 51.15 -10.99
C SER A 157 9.85 51.98 -12.21
N GLY A 158 8.95 51.45 -13.03
CA GLY A 158 8.57 52.07 -14.28
C GLY A 158 7.52 51.27 -15.03
N PRO A 159 6.93 51.89 -16.08
CA PRO A 159 5.88 51.29 -16.91
C PRO A 159 6.28 49.94 -17.52
N GLN A 160 7.57 49.68 -17.75
CA GLN A 160 8.07 48.40 -18.27
C GLN A 160 7.84 47.21 -17.31
N ARG A 161 7.99 47.40 -16.00
CA ARG A 161 7.69 46.33 -15.01
C ARG A 161 6.20 46.09 -14.91
N GLN A 162 5.39 47.15 -14.99
CA GLN A 162 3.94 47.01 -15.02
C GLN A 162 3.48 46.23 -16.26
N ALA A 163 4.10 46.44 -17.41
CA ALA A 163 3.82 45.66 -18.63
C ALA A 163 4.15 44.16 -18.44
N GLN A 164 5.33 43.83 -17.91
CA GLN A 164 5.71 42.42 -17.65
C GLN A 164 4.79 41.73 -16.64
N VAL A 165 4.40 42.43 -15.57
CA VAL A 165 3.44 41.89 -14.59
C VAL A 165 2.07 41.69 -15.25
N GLN A 166 1.62 42.62 -16.09
CA GLN A 166 0.36 42.47 -16.83
C GLN A 166 0.40 41.27 -17.79
N GLU A 167 1.51 41.05 -18.50
CA GLU A 167 1.70 39.87 -19.36
C GLU A 167 1.67 38.57 -18.55
N PHE A 168 2.37 38.51 -17.42
CA PHE A 168 2.35 37.33 -16.54
C PHE A 168 0.94 37.05 -15.99
N VAL A 169 0.21 38.10 -15.58
CA VAL A 169 -1.17 37.97 -15.10
C VAL A 169 -2.09 37.50 -16.23
N ARG A 170 -1.94 38.02 -17.45
CA ARG A 170 -2.70 37.57 -18.63
C ARG A 170 -2.40 36.11 -18.96
N ALA A 171 -1.13 35.72 -19.03
CA ALA A 171 -0.73 34.33 -19.29
C ALA A 171 -1.30 33.38 -18.23
N ARG A 172 -1.23 33.75 -16.95
CA ARG A 172 -1.80 32.96 -15.86
C ARG A 172 -3.32 32.86 -15.93
N LYS A 173 -4.00 33.92 -16.39
CA LYS A 173 -5.46 33.91 -16.59
C LYS A 173 -5.83 32.94 -17.71
N VAL A 174 -5.15 33.01 -18.87
CA VAL A 174 -5.35 32.09 -20.00
C VAL A 174 -5.14 30.64 -19.56
N GLN A 175 -4.05 30.35 -18.85
CA GLN A 175 -3.79 29.00 -18.35
C GLN A 175 -4.88 28.49 -17.38
N ARG A 176 -5.43 29.36 -16.53
CA ARG A 176 -6.54 28.99 -15.65
C ARG A 176 -7.82 28.70 -16.42
N GLU A 177 -8.11 29.48 -17.45
CA GLU A 177 -9.27 29.28 -18.33
C GLU A 177 -9.14 27.97 -19.11
N GLU A 178 -7.95 27.65 -19.64
CA GLU A 178 -7.67 26.37 -20.30
C GLU A 178 -7.83 25.18 -19.35
N ASN A 179 -7.27 25.26 -18.14
CA ASN A 179 -7.43 24.21 -17.12
C ASN A 179 -8.90 24.04 -16.73
N TYR A 180 -9.64 25.14 -16.56
CA TYR A 180 -11.07 25.09 -16.28
C TYR A 180 -11.84 24.41 -17.42
N ARG A 181 -11.53 24.77 -18.68
CA ARG A 181 -12.15 24.18 -19.87
C ARG A 181 -11.88 22.68 -19.95
N GLN A 182 -10.64 22.24 -19.73
CA GLN A 182 -10.29 20.82 -19.71
C GLN A 182 -11.04 20.03 -18.63
N VAL A 183 -11.19 20.61 -17.43
CA VAL A 183 -11.94 19.98 -16.34
C VAL A 183 -13.43 19.91 -16.66
N GLU A 184 -14.02 20.95 -17.24
CA GLU A 184 -15.41 20.93 -17.70
C GLU A 184 -15.62 19.94 -18.85
N GLU A 185 -14.70 19.87 -19.81
CA GLU A 185 -14.70 18.90 -20.90
C GLU A 185 -14.66 17.47 -20.34
N ALA A 186 -13.76 17.16 -19.40
CA ALA A 186 -13.67 15.85 -18.76
C ALA A 186 -14.96 15.47 -18.00
N LYS A 187 -15.54 16.40 -17.22
CA LYS A 187 -16.84 16.18 -16.57
C LYS A 187 -17.98 15.97 -17.56
N SER A 188 -17.94 16.67 -18.69
CA SER A 188 -18.95 16.51 -19.74
C SER A 188 -18.85 15.14 -20.41
N GLN A 189 -17.64 14.62 -20.59
CA GLN A 189 -17.39 13.26 -21.09
C GLN A 189 -17.92 12.23 -20.08
N GLU A 190 -17.59 12.36 -18.79
CA GLU A 190 -18.10 11.46 -17.74
C GLU A 190 -19.63 11.41 -17.70
N ARG A 191 -20.29 12.56 -17.84
CA ARG A 191 -21.77 12.62 -17.95
C ARG A 191 -22.28 11.89 -19.19
N LEU A 192 -21.59 12.00 -20.32
CA LEU A 192 -21.98 11.35 -21.56
C LEU A 192 -21.78 9.83 -21.46
N ASP A 193 -20.68 9.37 -20.89
CA ASP A 193 -20.41 7.95 -20.62
C ASP A 193 -21.50 7.35 -19.73
N ALA A 194 -21.90 8.06 -18.68
CA ALA A 194 -23.00 7.63 -17.82
C ALA A 194 -24.34 7.51 -18.58
N MET A 195 -24.61 8.42 -19.51
CA MET A 195 -25.81 8.34 -20.37
C MET A 195 -25.75 7.18 -21.36
N VAL A 196 -24.58 6.88 -21.94
CA VAL A 196 -24.40 5.72 -22.83
C VAL A 196 -24.58 4.41 -22.05
N ARG A 197 -24.04 4.33 -20.83
CA ARG A 197 -24.29 3.19 -19.93
C ARG A 197 -25.78 3.02 -19.67
N LEU A 198 -26.46 4.09 -19.28
CA LEU A 198 -27.92 4.08 -19.05
C LEU A 198 -28.67 3.61 -20.30
N TYR A 199 -28.27 4.06 -21.49
CA TYR A 199 -28.89 3.64 -22.75
C TYR A 199 -28.76 2.14 -23.00
N HIS A 200 -27.60 1.54 -22.73
CA HIS A 200 -27.41 0.10 -22.86
C HIS A 200 -28.11 -0.69 -21.76
N GLU A 201 -28.23 -0.14 -20.56
CA GLU A 201 -28.98 -0.73 -19.45
C GLU A 201 -30.51 -0.58 -19.65
N ALA A 202 -30.96 0.39 -20.45
CA ALA A 202 -32.37 0.66 -20.69
C ALA A 202 -33.10 -0.51 -21.36
N GLU A 203 -32.38 -1.40 -22.06
CA GLU A 203 -32.93 -2.67 -22.58
C GLU A 203 -33.55 -3.53 -21.46
N SER A 204 -33.07 -3.39 -20.23
CA SER A 204 -33.57 -4.11 -19.05
C SER A 204 -34.72 -3.41 -18.32
N PHE A 205 -35.08 -2.19 -18.71
CA PHE A 205 -36.12 -1.42 -18.02
C PHE A 205 -37.50 -2.04 -18.23
N VAL A 206 -38.30 -2.00 -17.16
CA VAL A 206 -39.65 -2.55 -17.18
C VAL A 206 -40.60 -1.54 -17.83
N THR A 207 -41.25 -1.97 -18.90
CA THR A 207 -42.33 -1.28 -19.60
C THR A 207 -43.63 -2.05 -19.40
N MET A 208 -44.77 -1.42 -19.65
CA MET A 208 -46.07 -2.09 -19.51
C MET A 208 -46.21 -3.33 -20.41
N GLU A 209 -45.47 -3.36 -21.52
CA GLU A 209 -45.49 -4.46 -22.49
C GLU A 209 -44.61 -5.64 -22.06
N ASN A 210 -43.49 -5.39 -21.35
CA ASN A 210 -42.56 -6.43 -20.93
C ASN A 210 -42.71 -6.86 -19.45
N LEU A 211 -43.61 -6.21 -18.71
CA LEU A 211 -43.81 -6.41 -17.28
C LEU A 211 -44.18 -7.86 -16.94
N ASP A 212 -45.17 -8.43 -17.65
CA ASP A 212 -45.59 -9.82 -17.40
C ASP A 212 -44.47 -10.81 -17.72
N ALA A 213 -43.74 -10.60 -18.82
CA ALA A 213 -42.60 -11.43 -19.19
C ALA A 213 -41.48 -11.38 -18.13
N LYS A 214 -41.19 -10.21 -17.58
CA LYS A 214 -40.20 -10.04 -16.50
C LYS A 214 -40.65 -10.65 -15.18
N ILE A 215 -41.94 -10.56 -14.87
CA ILE A 215 -42.54 -11.24 -13.71
C ILE A 215 -42.40 -12.75 -13.86
N HIS A 216 -42.75 -13.29 -15.03
CA HIS A 216 -42.59 -14.71 -15.32
C HIS A 216 -41.12 -15.13 -15.26
N GLU A 217 -40.21 -14.40 -15.89
CA GLU A 217 -38.76 -14.65 -15.82
C GLU A 217 -38.30 -14.69 -14.35
N PHE A 218 -38.71 -13.73 -13.53
CA PHE A 218 -38.36 -13.66 -12.11
C PHE A 218 -38.87 -14.86 -11.30
N TYR A 219 -40.09 -15.34 -11.56
CA TYR A 219 -40.65 -16.51 -10.88
C TYR A 219 -40.11 -17.84 -11.43
N GLU A 220 -39.82 -17.94 -12.73
CA GLU A 220 -39.32 -19.16 -13.39
C GLU A 220 -37.82 -19.37 -13.19
N THR A 221 -36.99 -18.32 -13.27
CA THR A 221 -35.54 -18.41 -13.02
C THR A 221 -35.19 -18.63 -11.55
N GLY A 222 -36.19 -18.69 -10.67
CA GLY A 222 -36.02 -19.34 -9.38
C GLY A 222 -35.41 -18.45 -8.31
N LEU A 223 -35.95 -17.24 -8.13
CA LEU A 223 -35.96 -16.62 -6.79
C LEU A 223 -36.89 -17.38 -5.81
N THR A 224 -37.51 -18.47 -6.28
CA THR A 224 -38.29 -19.39 -5.47
C THR A 224 -37.36 -20.26 -4.62
N LEU A 225 -37.23 -19.88 -3.34
CA LEU A 225 -36.92 -20.71 -2.17
C LEU A 225 -35.46 -21.02 -1.79
N GLN A 226 -34.46 -21.06 -2.70
CA GLN A 226 -33.07 -21.38 -2.29
C GLN A 226 -32.06 -20.23 -2.37
N SER A 227 -32.23 -19.26 -3.27
CA SER A 227 -31.45 -18.03 -3.22
C SER A 227 -32.19 -16.99 -2.39
N ARG A 228 -32.12 -17.10 -1.06
CA ARG A 228 -32.24 -15.87 -0.26
C ARG A 228 -31.18 -14.94 -0.83
N VAL A 229 -31.58 -13.80 -1.37
CA VAL A 229 -30.66 -12.73 -1.75
C VAL A 229 -29.94 -12.37 -0.46
N TYR A 230 -28.80 -13.01 -0.24
CA TYR A 230 -28.00 -12.79 0.93
C TYR A 230 -27.39 -11.43 0.69
N ILE A 231 -28.00 -10.40 1.26
CA ILE A 231 -27.44 -9.07 1.25
C ILE A 231 -26.19 -9.20 2.11
N PRO A 232 -24.98 -9.16 1.53
CA PRO A 232 -23.77 -9.36 2.30
C PRO A 232 -23.71 -8.28 3.36
N GLY A 233 -23.70 -8.68 4.63
CA GLY A 233 -23.49 -7.76 5.73
C GLY A 233 -22.06 -7.23 5.70
N VAL A 234 -21.82 -6.13 6.41
CA VAL A 234 -20.45 -5.64 6.62
C VAL A 234 -19.55 -6.72 7.24
N SER A 235 -20.11 -7.58 8.09
CA SER A 235 -19.42 -8.75 8.66
C SER A 235 -18.94 -9.72 7.61
N ASP A 236 -19.76 -9.98 6.58
CA ASP A 236 -19.46 -10.96 5.54
C ASP A 236 -18.41 -10.41 4.58
N LEU A 237 -18.46 -9.11 4.29
CA LEU A 237 -17.41 -8.41 3.53
C LEU A 237 -16.07 -8.42 4.27
N VAL A 238 -16.07 -8.21 5.58
CA VAL A 238 -14.84 -8.28 6.39
C VAL A 238 -14.32 -9.71 6.48
N ALA A 239 -15.21 -10.69 6.65
CA ALA A 239 -14.85 -12.10 6.65
C ALA A 239 -14.25 -12.52 5.29
N ASP A 240 -14.83 -12.10 4.17
CA ASP A 240 -14.28 -12.36 2.84
C ASP A 240 -12.88 -11.75 2.66
N VAL A 241 -12.67 -10.51 3.12
CA VAL A 241 -11.34 -9.88 3.11
C VAL A 241 -10.35 -10.60 4.02
N MET A 242 -10.78 -11.10 5.19
CA MET A 242 -9.91 -11.77 6.15
C MET A 242 -9.61 -13.24 5.81
N GLU A 243 -10.60 -13.99 5.34
CA GLU A 243 -10.53 -15.43 5.07
C GLU A 243 -9.98 -15.70 3.68
N ASN A 244 -10.50 -15.01 2.67
CA ASN A 244 -9.99 -15.13 1.29
C ASN A 244 -8.81 -14.20 1.04
N GLY A 245 -8.37 -13.43 2.06
CA GLY A 245 -7.24 -12.49 1.93
C GLY A 245 -7.49 -11.37 0.94
N GLY A 246 -8.76 -11.05 0.68
CA GLY A 246 -9.17 -10.12 -0.37
C GLY A 246 -8.96 -10.65 -1.80
N GLN A 247 -8.87 -11.98 -1.96
CA GLN A 247 -8.88 -12.58 -3.29
C GLN A 247 -10.22 -12.34 -3.97
N VAL A 248 -10.14 -11.76 -5.15
CA VAL A 248 -11.30 -11.42 -5.98
C VAL A 248 -11.83 -12.72 -6.59
N SER A 249 -13.14 -12.96 -6.50
CA SER A 249 -13.75 -14.12 -7.12
C SER A 249 -13.49 -14.14 -8.64
N TYR A 250 -13.42 -15.32 -9.26
CA TYR A 250 -13.11 -15.41 -10.69
C TYR A 250 -14.12 -14.65 -11.57
N SER A 251 -15.40 -14.65 -11.19
CA SER A 251 -16.45 -13.88 -11.88
C SER A 251 -16.24 -12.38 -11.74
N GLU A 252 -15.86 -11.88 -10.57
CA GLU A 252 -15.49 -10.47 -10.40
C GLU A 252 -14.21 -10.12 -11.15
N LEU A 253 -13.23 -11.02 -11.21
CA LEU A 253 -12.00 -10.81 -11.98
C LEU A 253 -12.31 -10.66 -13.46
N LEU A 254 -13.18 -11.50 -14.01
CA LEU A 254 -13.67 -11.38 -15.40
C LEU A 254 -14.42 -10.06 -15.62
N LYS A 255 -15.27 -9.63 -14.68
CA LYS A 255 -15.95 -8.31 -14.78
C LYS A 255 -14.93 -7.17 -14.81
N ARG A 256 -13.95 -7.18 -13.91
CA ARG A 256 -12.87 -6.16 -13.89
C ARG A 256 -12.02 -6.20 -15.15
N GLU A 257 -11.72 -7.38 -15.67
CA GLU A 257 -11.00 -7.52 -16.94
C GLU A 257 -11.81 -6.90 -18.08
N GLN A 258 -13.12 -7.13 -18.12
CA GLN A 258 -13.98 -6.53 -19.12
C GLN A 258 -14.08 -5.01 -18.96
N GLU A 259 -14.23 -4.51 -17.73
CA GLU A 259 -14.22 -3.06 -17.43
C GLU A 259 -12.91 -2.39 -17.86
N LEU A 260 -11.77 -3.07 -17.67
CA LEU A 260 -10.47 -2.58 -18.11
C LEU A 260 -10.33 -2.58 -19.64
N LYS A 261 -10.83 -3.62 -20.32
CA LYS A 261 -10.89 -3.65 -21.78
C LYS A 261 -11.77 -2.53 -22.31
N ASP A 262 -12.95 -2.37 -21.73
CA ASP A 262 -13.89 -1.31 -22.10
C ASP A 262 -13.27 0.08 -21.92
N ALA A 263 -12.58 0.31 -20.80
CA ALA A 263 -11.88 1.57 -20.55
C ALA A 263 -10.70 1.82 -21.51
N LEU A 264 -10.02 0.78 -21.98
CA LEU A 264 -8.86 0.90 -22.88
C LEU A 264 -9.28 1.07 -24.34
N GLU A 265 -10.39 0.44 -24.74
CA GLU A 265 -10.96 0.51 -26.08
C GLU A 265 -11.93 1.69 -26.26
N GLY A 266 -12.27 2.40 -25.18
CA GLY A 266 -13.29 3.45 -25.21
C GLY A 266 -14.68 2.90 -25.51
N THR A 267 -14.94 1.65 -25.11
CA THR A 267 -16.21 0.94 -25.23
C THR A 267 -16.93 0.86 -23.89
N VAL A 268 -18.18 0.40 -23.91
CA VAL A 268 -19.03 0.27 -22.72
C VAL A 268 -19.73 -1.08 -22.75
N SER A 269 -19.87 -1.72 -21.59
CA SER A 269 -20.70 -2.90 -21.36
C SER A 269 -20.42 -4.07 -22.33
N GLY A 270 -19.17 -4.50 -22.43
CA GLY A 270 -18.83 -5.70 -23.21
C GLY A 270 -18.53 -5.42 -24.68
N GLY A 271 -17.87 -4.29 -24.98
CA GLY A 271 -17.50 -3.92 -26.35
C GLY A 271 -18.58 -3.17 -27.15
N LYS A 272 -19.66 -2.67 -26.52
CA LYS A 272 -20.58 -1.74 -27.20
C LYS A 272 -19.89 -0.38 -27.38
N VAL A 273 -20.22 0.32 -28.46
CA VAL A 273 -19.60 1.61 -28.83
C VAL A 273 -19.78 2.63 -27.70
N GLY A 274 -18.67 3.13 -27.17
CA GLY A 274 -18.66 4.17 -26.14
C GLY A 274 -18.74 5.58 -26.72
N ALA A 275 -18.76 6.56 -25.83
CA ALA A 275 -18.82 7.99 -26.16
C ALA A 275 -17.73 8.45 -27.14
N GLU A 276 -16.49 8.03 -26.87
CA GLU A 276 -15.32 8.50 -27.59
C GLU A 276 -15.28 7.95 -29.01
N THR A 277 -15.60 6.67 -29.16
CA THR A 277 -15.68 5.99 -30.45
C THR A 277 -16.85 6.52 -31.29
N ALA A 278 -18.00 6.80 -30.66
CA ALA A 278 -19.13 7.46 -31.32
C ALA A 278 -18.75 8.86 -31.83
N LYS A 279 -18.11 9.69 -31.00
CA LYS A 279 -17.64 11.03 -31.42
C LYS A 279 -16.62 10.95 -32.55
N ALA A 280 -15.62 10.07 -32.43
CA ALA A 280 -14.61 9.87 -33.46
C ALA A 280 -15.22 9.44 -34.81
N SER A 281 -16.26 8.59 -34.80
CA SER A 281 -16.96 8.21 -36.03
C SER A 281 -17.72 9.37 -36.68
N VAL A 282 -18.33 10.25 -35.87
CA VAL A 282 -19.02 11.46 -36.35
C VAL A 282 -18.04 12.46 -36.95
N ASP A 283 -16.91 12.69 -36.26
CA ASP A 283 -15.86 13.60 -36.73
C ASP A 283 -15.18 13.08 -38.01
N ALA A 284 -14.99 11.76 -38.12
CA ALA A 284 -14.48 11.12 -39.34
C ALA A 284 -15.49 11.23 -40.51
N GLY A 285 -16.79 11.12 -40.24
CA GLY A 285 -17.84 11.28 -41.26
C GLY A 285 -17.96 12.73 -41.76
N ALA A 286 -17.81 13.72 -40.89
CA ALA A 286 -17.92 15.14 -41.24
C ALA A 286 -16.82 15.65 -42.19
N ASN A 287 -15.69 14.94 -42.29
CA ASN A 287 -14.57 15.28 -43.15
C ASN A 287 -14.56 14.55 -44.50
N THR A 288 -15.63 13.85 -44.88
CA THR A 288 -15.78 13.34 -46.24
C THR A 288 -16.37 14.44 -47.13
N PRO A 289 -15.58 15.10 -48.01
CA PRO A 289 -16.13 16.07 -48.94
C PRO A 289 -17.10 15.32 -49.86
N SER A 290 -18.36 15.75 -49.86
CA SER A 290 -19.35 15.25 -50.81
C SER A 290 -18.83 15.57 -52.22
N ALA A 291 -18.44 14.54 -52.95
CA ALA A 291 -18.03 14.62 -54.34
C ALA A 291 -19.23 14.86 -55.26
#